data_AF-U3U240-F1
#
_entry.id   AF-U3U240-F1
#
_cell.length_a   1.000
_cell.length_b   1.000
_cell.length_c   1.000
_cell.angle_alpha   90.00
_cell.angle_beta   90.00
_cell.angle_gamma   90.00
#
_symmetry.space_group_name_H-M   'P 1'
#
loop_
_entity.id
_entity.type
_entity.pdbx_description
1 polymer ?
#
loop_
_entity_poly.entity_id
_entity_poly.type
_entity_poly.pdbx_seq_one_letter_code
_entity_poly.pdbx_strand_id
1 'polypeptide(L)' 'MNVLIVYAHPEPRSLNGSLKDFAVNHLQQAGHQVQVSDLYAMQ' A
#
# COMPACT_ATOMS: atom_id res chain seq x y z
N MET A 1 2.38 -15.25 2.49
CA MET A 1 0.99 -15.03 2.96
C MET A 1 0.32 -14.02 2.04
N ASN A 2 -1.01 -13.88 2.13
CA ASN A 2 -1.76 -12.85 1.39
C ASN A 2 -2.00 -11.65 2.31
N VAL A 3 -1.66 -10.45 1.86
CA VAL A 3 -1.75 -9.21 2.62
C VAL A 3 -2.56 -8.17 1.82
N LEU A 4 -3.55 -7.57 2.48
CA LEU A 4 -4.31 -6.44 1.95
C LEU A 4 -3.92 -5.16 2.68
N ILE A 5 -3.45 -4.16 1.95
CA ILE A 5 -3.20 -2.81 2.46
C ILE A 5 -4.33 -1.90 2.01
N VAL A 6 -5.11 -1.38 2.95
CA VAL A 6 -6.09 -0.33 2.68
C VAL A 6 -5.41 1.02 2.85
N TYR A 7 -5.34 1.78 1.77
CA TYR A 7 -4.74 3.12 1.74
C TYR A 7 -5.84 4.17 1.65
N ALA A 8 -5.86 5.09 2.61
CA ALA A 8 -6.91 6.09 2.76
C ALA A 8 -6.31 7.49 2.93
N HIS A 9 -5.54 7.95 1.93
CA HIS A 9 -4.98 9.29 1.95
C HIS A 9 -4.97 9.91 0.54
N PRO A 10 -5.41 11.17 0.37
CA PRO A 10 -5.60 11.78 -0.96
C PRO A 10 -4.28 12.16 -1.64
N GLU A 11 -3.21 12.41 -0.89
CA GLU A 11 -1.92 12.85 -1.42
C GLU A 11 -0.91 11.69 -1.48
N PRO A 12 -0.54 11.19 -2.68
CA PRO A 12 0.37 10.06 -2.84
C PRO A 12 1.80 10.34 -2.39
N ARG A 13 2.25 11.60 -2.38
CA ARG A 13 3.60 11.98 -1.92
C ARG A 13 3.67 12.34 -0.44
N SER A 14 2.59 12.08 0.30
CA SER A 14 2.55 12.23 1.76
C SER A 14 3.41 11.18 2.46
N LEU A 15 3.65 11.38 3.76
CA LEU A 15 4.25 10.35 4.61
C LEU A 15 3.50 9.01 4.52
N ASN A 16 2.16 9.05 4.51
CA ASN A 16 1.35 7.83 4.38
C ASN A 16 1.56 7.14 3.03
N GLY A 17 1.70 7.91 1.94
CA GLY A 17 2.04 7.37 0.62
C GLY A 17 3.40 6.66 0.63
N SER A 18 4.42 7.32 1.19
CA SER A 18 5.76 6.74 1.34
C SER A 18 5.77 5.48 2.20
N LEU A 19 5.01 5.44 3.31
CA LEU A 19 4.91 4.27 4.17
C LEU A 19 4.18 3.10 3.49
N LYS A 20 3.11 3.40 2.72
CA LYS A 20 2.40 2.41 1.90
C LYS A 20 3.36 1.79 0.88
N ASP A 21 4.11 2.60 0.14
CA ASP A 21 5.06 2.11 -0.87
C ASP A 21 6.19 1.28 -0.25
N PHE A 22 6.73 1.75 0.89
CA PHE A 22 7.71 1.00 1.66
C PHE A 22 7.17 -0.38 2.10
N ALA A 23 5.97 -0.41 2.67
CA ALA A 23 5.36 -1.64 3.15
C ALA A 23 5.11 -2.64 2.01
N VAL A 24 4.59 -2.17 0.87
CA VAL A 24 4.38 -3.02 -0.32
C VAL A 24 5.70 -3.67 -0.75
N ASN A 25 6.74 -2.86 -0.93
CA ASN A 25 8.05 -3.34 -1.38
C ASN A 25 8.65 -4.34 -0.39
N HIS A 26 8.62 -4.02 0.91
CA HIS A 26 9.18 -4.88 1.95
C HIS A 26 8.47 -6.24 2.03
N LEU A 27 7.13 -6.25 2.01
CA LEU A 27 6.34 -7.46 2.11
C LEU A 27 6.45 -8.34 0.86
N GLN A 28 6.52 -7.73 -0.33
CA GLN A 28 6.78 -8.47 -1.57
C GLN A 28 8.17 -9.11 -1.57
N GLN A 29 9.20 -8.40 -1.11
CA GLN A 29 10.56 -8.94 -0.95
C GLN A 29 10.62 -10.10 0.06
N ALA A 30 9.76 -10.09 1.07
CA ALA A 30 9.58 -11.19 2.02
C ALA A 30 8.77 -12.38 1.45
N GLY A 31 8.41 -12.36 0.16
CA GLY A 31 7.68 -13.44 -0.51
C GLY A 31 6.17 -13.46 -0.23
N HIS A 32 5.58 -12.33 0.17
CA HIS A 32 4.13 -12.21 0.38
C HIS A 32 3.44 -11.69 -0.88
N GLN A 33 2.21 -12.16 -1.13
CA GLN A 33 1.34 -11.54 -2.11
C GLN A 33 0.66 -10.34 -1.47
N VAL A 34 0.83 -9.16 -2.07
CA VAL A 34 0.33 -7.89 -1.53
C VAL A 34 -0.64 -7.26 -2.51
N GLN A 35 -1.83 -6.93 -2.04
CA GLN A 35 -2.82 -6.14 -2.76
C GLN A 35 -3.01 -4.79 -2.04
N VAL A 36 -3.17 -3.72 -2.82
CA VAL A 36 -3.48 -2.39 -2.29
C VAL A 36 -4.89 -2.01 -2.72
N SER A 37 -5.72 -1.58 -1.77
CA SER A 37 -7.01 -0.95 -2.00
C SER A 37 -6.89 0.53 -1.66
N ASP A 38 -6.77 1.37 -2.68
CA ASP A 38 -6.66 2.82 -2.52
C ASP A 38 -8.06 3.45 -2.54
N LEU A 39 -8.56 3.84 -1.38
CA LEU A 39 -9.92 4.36 -1.22
C LEU A 39 -10.14 5.70 -1.92
N TYR A 40 -9.07 6.47 -2.19
CA TYR A 40 -9.18 7.75 -2.89
C TYR A 40 -9.04 7.59 -4.41
N ALA A 41 -8.46 6.50 -4.88
CA ALA A 41 -8.40 6.14 -6.30
C ALA A 41 -9.58 5.27 -6.76
N MET A 42 -10.35 4.69 -5.82
CA MET A 42 -11.58 3.97 -6.09
C MET A 42 -12.70 4.97 -6.41
N GLN A 43 -13.13 5.00 -7.67
CA GLN A 43 -14.37 5.66 -8.10
C GLN A 43 -15.57 4.72 -7.96
#